data_AF-Q9STW1-F1
#
_entry.id   AF-Q9STW1-F1
#
_cell.length_a   1.000
_cell.length_b   1.000
_cell.length_c   1.000
_cell.angle_alpha   90.00
_cell.angle_beta   90.00
_cell.angle_gamma   90.00
#
_symmetry.space_group_name_H-M   'P 1'
#
loop_
_entity.id
_entity.type
_entity.pdbx_description
1 polymer ?
#
loop_
_entity_poly.entity_id
_entity_poly.type
_entity_poly.pdbx_seq_one_letter_code
_entity_poly.pdbx_strand_id
1 'polypeptide(L)'
;MNRLFSLFSIALIAFLCLHHHVLASSSSDFEGFDAEDDDVSEDSTELHHSLRPPLLTQSESTVLDLDPSPDSDSTPASKSDPPTQTVKPSSSISFDYWDEDEFEGLPEDEKSTESPVFSDDASSPADPQTPDLESASETPDTDIPKKMQSYTVEIVCVSILIGYAINYFTGKRENENLALAWASKFGLKDTIFEKNFSLLGVGEGEDSPLLLKEATNVFKFYASGRRYCHGLLATLELKSRHDLISRLFNSVVPCKDEISFEVYMNDEAMDHIVFAMARKKAAKTMHKELRDLQRFGGMVPSPGGRKWVTEELAVVSESKEVAGDMITDVVLDQVFGDKSFEKFGKYFISMHFSDQHPGKHRKMLLFKFALPDIKHMDDMVRLIALIPYYIDLIGRYKLSSQARNKTDGARQKAAQEAYKELENVRQEALQRKKAEKKKILEEAQAKLSSEALRKKEAKERARQMKKSMPKVKMSRGH
;
A
#
# COMPACT_ATOMS: atom_id res chain seq x y z
N MET A 1 5.56 -33.34 -10.98
CA MET A 1 5.23 -32.38 -12.08
C MET A 1 6.09 -31.12 -12.02
N ASN A 2 6.13 -30.33 -10.93
CA ASN A 2 6.86 -29.04 -10.90
C ASN A 2 8.32 -29.06 -11.41
N ARG A 3 9.13 -30.10 -11.15
CA ARG A 3 10.48 -30.20 -11.74
C ARG A 3 10.49 -30.27 -13.27
N LEU A 4 9.53 -30.96 -13.90
CA LEU A 4 9.43 -31.06 -15.37
C LEU A 4 9.05 -29.71 -16.00
N PHE A 5 8.11 -28.96 -15.43
CA PHE A 5 7.76 -27.62 -15.93
C PHE A 5 8.87 -26.58 -15.69
N SER A 6 9.60 -26.68 -14.58
CA SER A 6 10.79 -25.86 -14.32
C SER A 6 11.88 -26.15 -15.35
N LEU A 7 12.20 -27.44 -15.58
CA LEU A 7 13.14 -27.85 -16.63
C LEU A 7 12.68 -27.42 -18.03
N PHE A 8 11.37 -27.48 -18.33
CA PHE A 8 10.85 -27.02 -19.62
C PHE A 8 10.99 -25.50 -19.79
N SER A 9 10.76 -24.70 -18.74
CA SER A 9 10.98 -23.24 -18.80
C SER A 9 12.46 -22.89 -18.94
N ILE A 10 13.33 -23.59 -18.22
CA ILE A 10 14.79 -23.43 -18.34
C ILE A 10 15.27 -23.84 -19.74
N ALA A 11 14.76 -24.95 -20.29
CA ALA A 11 15.07 -25.39 -21.65
C ALA A 11 14.54 -24.41 -22.72
N LEU A 12 13.35 -23.83 -22.54
CA LEU A 12 12.82 -22.79 -23.41
C LEU A 12 13.71 -21.54 -23.39
N ILE A 13 14.09 -21.06 -22.21
CA ILE A 13 14.99 -19.89 -22.08
C ILE A 13 16.36 -20.20 -22.68
N ALA A 14 16.95 -21.37 -22.41
CA ALA A 14 18.20 -21.79 -23.02
C ALA A 14 18.11 -21.88 -24.56
N PHE A 15 17.02 -22.43 -25.09
CA PHE A 15 16.77 -22.49 -26.53
C PHE A 15 16.65 -21.08 -27.15
N LEU A 16 15.99 -20.14 -26.47
CA LEU A 16 15.90 -18.74 -26.89
C LEU A 16 17.26 -18.04 -26.85
N CYS A 17 18.06 -18.25 -25.79
CA CYS A 17 19.42 -17.71 -25.71
C CYS A 17 20.32 -18.28 -26.81
N LEU A 18 20.27 -19.59 -27.09
CA LEU A 18 21.00 -20.19 -28.21
C LEU A 18 20.52 -19.62 -29.56
N HIS A 19 19.22 -19.50 -29.79
CA HIS A 19 18.71 -18.90 -31.03
C HIS A 19 19.14 -17.44 -31.19
N HIS A 20 19.13 -16.65 -30.10
CA HIS A 20 19.53 -15.26 -30.16
C HIS A 20 21.03 -15.09 -30.40
N HIS A 21 21.86 -15.96 -29.81
CA HIS A 21 23.30 -16.04 -30.12
C HIS A 21 23.55 -16.49 -31.57
N VAL A 22 22.81 -17.47 -32.09
CA VAL A 22 22.95 -17.96 -33.47
C VAL A 22 22.52 -16.90 -34.49
N LEU A 23 21.44 -16.14 -34.22
CA LEU A 23 21.06 -15.00 -35.04
C LEU A 23 22.13 -13.89 -34.99
N ALA A 24 22.64 -13.55 -33.79
CA ALA A 24 23.69 -12.55 -33.64
C ALA A 24 25.02 -12.96 -34.32
N SER A 25 25.40 -14.24 -34.26
CA SER A 25 26.60 -14.75 -34.97
C SER A 25 26.43 -14.82 -36.49
N SER A 26 25.21 -14.71 -37.00
CA SER A 26 24.93 -14.63 -38.45
C SER A 26 24.81 -13.20 -38.99
N SER A 27 25.05 -12.19 -38.15
CA SER A 27 25.15 -10.77 -38.53
C SER A 27 26.51 -10.16 -38.13
N SER A 28 27.58 -10.95 -38.25
CA SER A 28 28.93 -10.62 -37.76
C SER A 28 29.80 -9.84 -38.78
N ASP A 29 29.22 -8.83 -39.43
CA ASP A 29 29.93 -7.88 -40.30
C ASP A 29 29.87 -6.46 -39.70
N PHE A 30 30.51 -6.25 -38.54
CA PHE A 30 30.88 -4.92 -38.07
C PHE A 30 32.21 -4.99 -37.32
N GLU A 31 33.22 -4.34 -37.89
CA GLU A 31 34.63 -4.41 -37.47
C GLU A 31 35.05 -3.12 -36.77
N GLY A 32 35.74 -3.25 -35.63
CA GLY A 32 36.42 -2.15 -34.96
C GLY A 32 35.60 -1.35 -33.95
N PHE A 33 35.76 -1.68 -32.66
CA PHE A 33 36.54 -0.78 -31.81
C PHE A 33 37.27 -1.58 -30.72
N ASP A 34 38.56 -1.27 -30.52
CA ASP A 34 39.44 -1.90 -29.55
C ASP A 34 39.97 -0.82 -28.60
N ALA A 35 39.84 -1.08 -27.30
CA ALA A 35 40.20 -0.24 -26.15
C ALA A 35 39.88 -1.08 -24.91
N GLU A 36 40.80 -1.93 -24.46
CA GLU A 36 41.86 -1.59 -23.50
C GLU A 36 41.30 -1.20 -22.12
N ASP A 37 41.58 -2.03 -21.11
CA ASP A 37 41.23 -1.80 -19.70
C ASP A 37 41.97 -0.57 -19.14
N ASP A 38 41.32 0.20 -18.26
CA ASP A 38 42.03 1.10 -17.35
C ASP A 38 41.31 1.20 -15.98
N ASP A 39 42.09 1.01 -14.90
CA ASP A 39 41.62 0.97 -13.50
C ASP A 39 41.56 2.41 -12.93
N VAL A 40 40.37 2.92 -12.59
CA VAL A 40 40.25 4.15 -11.76
C VAL A 40 39.19 3.99 -10.67
N SER A 41 39.59 4.30 -9.44
CA SER A 41 38.82 4.21 -8.20
C SER A 41 38.35 5.57 -7.68
N GLU A 42 37.32 5.57 -6.83
CA GLU A 42 36.80 6.74 -6.06
C GLU A 42 36.08 7.79 -6.96
N ASP A 43 35.01 8.50 -6.56
CA ASP A 43 34.47 8.83 -5.23
C ASP A 43 32.93 9.08 -5.27
N SER A 44 32.30 9.06 -4.09
CA SER A 44 31.03 9.67 -3.65
C SER A 44 29.99 10.22 -4.67
N THR A 45 28.75 9.73 -4.56
CA THR A 45 27.57 10.63 -4.55
C THR A 45 26.36 10.01 -3.84
N GLU A 46 25.80 10.72 -2.85
CA GLU A 46 24.59 10.31 -2.14
C GLU A 46 23.31 10.75 -2.89
N LEU A 47 22.38 9.83 -3.18
CA LEU A 47 21.07 10.17 -3.77
C LEU A 47 19.92 9.88 -2.80
N HIS A 48 19.59 10.89 -1.99
CA HIS A 48 18.46 10.90 -1.06
C HIS A 48 17.10 11.03 -1.80
N HIS A 49 16.54 9.92 -2.29
CA HIS A 49 15.14 9.89 -2.76
C HIS A 49 14.14 9.89 -1.60
N SER A 50 13.70 11.09 -1.19
CA SER A 50 12.61 11.26 -0.23
C SER A 50 11.24 11.24 -0.92
N LEU A 51 10.51 10.12 -0.82
CA LEU A 51 9.16 9.98 -1.38
C LEU A 51 8.10 10.59 -0.45
N ARG A 52 7.24 11.44 -1.02
CA ARG A 52 6.24 12.26 -0.32
C ARG A 52 4.85 11.59 -0.34
N PRO A 53 4.23 11.28 0.83
CA PRO A 53 2.85 10.80 0.87
C PRO A 53 1.82 11.89 0.49
N PRO A 54 0.64 11.51 -0.06
CA PRO A 54 -0.39 12.46 -0.46
C PRO A 54 -1.21 13.02 0.72
N LEU A 55 -1.83 14.19 0.50
CA LEU A 55 -2.75 14.83 1.45
C LEU A 55 -4.20 14.48 1.12
N LEU A 56 -4.96 14.02 2.12
CA LEU A 56 -6.43 14.03 2.09
C LEU A 56 -6.97 15.20 2.92
N THR A 57 -8.10 15.76 2.49
CA THR A 57 -8.74 16.93 3.10
C THR A 57 -10.21 16.64 3.36
N GLN A 58 -10.66 16.73 4.61
CA GLN A 58 -12.08 16.78 4.97
C GLN A 58 -12.36 17.78 6.09
N SER A 59 -13.61 18.19 6.18
CA SER A 59 -14.14 19.37 6.86
C SER A 59 -14.11 19.32 8.40
N GLU A 60 -13.85 20.48 9.01
CA GLU A 60 -13.98 20.73 10.44
C GLU A 60 -15.33 21.39 10.73
N SER A 61 -16.13 20.82 11.64
CA SER A 61 -17.48 21.32 11.97
C SER A 61 -17.42 22.33 13.12
N THR A 62 -18.05 23.49 12.97
CA THR A 62 -18.07 24.52 14.02
C THR A 62 -19.16 24.25 15.05
N VAL A 63 -18.77 24.16 16.32
CA VAL A 63 -19.64 24.35 17.49
C VAL A 63 -19.01 25.47 18.33
N LEU A 64 -19.84 26.34 18.92
CA LEU A 64 -19.39 27.48 19.71
C LEU A 64 -19.51 27.14 21.21
N ASP A 65 -18.42 27.28 21.95
CA ASP A 65 -18.45 27.28 23.42
C ASP A 65 -19.10 28.56 23.95
N LEU A 66 -19.80 28.43 25.09
CA LEU A 66 -20.27 29.54 25.92
C LEU A 66 -20.06 29.18 27.40
N ASP A 67 -19.27 29.99 28.09
CA ASP A 67 -18.79 29.80 29.46
C ASP A 67 -19.91 30.08 30.49
N PRO A 68 -19.95 29.42 31.67
CA PRO A 68 -21.11 29.46 32.56
C PRO A 68 -21.04 30.59 33.60
N SER A 69 -22.20 31.00 34.10
CA SER A 69 -22.34 31.78 35.34
C SER A 69 -23.73 31.49 35.95
N PRO A 70 -23.83 30.99 37.19
CA PRO A 70 -25.12 30.76 37.85
C PRO A 70 -25.56 32.00 38.63
N ASP A 71 -26.86 32.33 38.59
CA ASP A 71 -27.58 32.83 39.78
C ASP A 71 -29.11 32.91 39.58
N SER A 72 -29.83 32.71 40.69
CA SER A 72 -31.18 33.25 41.00
C SER A 72 -32.37 33.11 40.01
N ASP A 73 -33.11 32.00 40.17
CA ASP A 73 -34.54 31.96 40.61
C ASP A 73 -35.69 32.67 39.82
N SER A 74 -36.93 32.28 40.14
CA SER A 74 -38.24 32.82 39.73
C SER A 74 -38.85 32.40 38.37
N THR A 75 -40.19 32.26 38.36
CA THR A 75 -41.03 31.57 37.35
C THR A 75 -41.87 32.53 36.47
N PRO A 76 -42.52 32.06 35.36
CA PRO A 76 -42.78 32.91 34.17
C PRO A 76 -44.24 33.36 33.94
N ALA A 77 -44.46 34.31 33.00
CA ALA A 77 -45.78 34.65 32.46
C ALA A 77 -45.81 35.24 31.01
N SER A 78 -46.68 34.67 30.16
CA SER A 78 -47.42 35.21 29.00
C SER A 78 -46.86 36.26 27.99
N LYS A 79 -46.81 35.81 26.72
CA LYS A 79 -47.47 36.35 25.50
C LYS A 79 -47.51 37.87 25.19
N SER A 80 -46.97 38.23 24.02
CA SER A 80 -47.57 39.21 23.08
C SER A 80 -46.98 39.07 21.66
N ASP A 81 -47.82 39.13 20.61
CA ASP A 81 -47.47 38.88 19.19
C ASP A 81 -47.04 40.14 18.39
N PRO A 82 -46.41 40.00 17.20
CA PRO A 82 -45.74 41.09 16.46
C PRO A 82 -46.50 41.62 15.23
N PRO A 83 -45.98 42.68 14.55
CA PRO A 83 -46.34 43.01 13.18
C PRO A 83 -45.16 42.95 12.18
N THR A 84 -45.26 42.01 11.24
CA THR A 84 -44.95 42.09 9.80
C THR A 84 -44.02 43.21 9.26
N GLN A 85 -42.97 42.78 8.55
CA GLN A 85 -42.56 43.41 7.28
C GLN A 85 -42.45 42.35 6.17
N THR A 86 -42.54 42.78 4.91
CA THR A 86 -42.89 41.95 3.73
C THR A 86 -41.86 42.03 2.59
N VAL A 87 -42.11 41.26 1.51
CA VAL A 87 -41.39 41.22 0.21
C VAL A 87 -40.13 40.33 0.27
N LYS A 88 -40.21 39.03 -0.08
CA LYS A 88 -40.37 38.34 -1.40
C LYS A 88 -39.05 38.10 -2.15
N PRO A 89 -38.84 36.91 -2.77
CA PRO A 89 -37.54 36.49 -3.26
C PRO A 89 -37.32 36.71 -4.78
N SER A 90 -36.07 37.07 -5.11
CA SER A 90 -35.35 36.70 -6.34
C SER A 90 -33.85 36.69 -5.96
N SER A 91 -32.91 36.15 -6.73
CA SER A 91 -32.95 35.43 -8.01
C SER A 91 -31.70 34.53 -8.09
N SER A 92 -31.65 33.63 -9.08
CA SER A 92 -30.48 32.82 -9.40
C SER A 92 -29.15 33.60 -9.36
N ILE A 93 -28.22 33.17 -8.51
CA ILE A 93 -26.80 33.48 -8.64
C ILE A 93 -26.18 32.40 -9.53
N SER A 94 -25.29 32.79 -10.44
CA SER A 94 -24.81 31.97 -11.54
C SER A 94 -23.81 30.89 -11.14
N PHE A 95 -23.72 29.87 -11.99
CA PHE A 95 -22.64 28.89 -11.99
C PHE A 95 -21.44 29.48 -12.75
N ASP A 96 -20.83 30.50 -12.16
CA ASP A 96 -19.53 31.06 -12.54
C ASP A 96 -18.56 30.74 -11.38
N TYR A 97 -17.31 30.33 -11.58
CA TYR A 97 -16.51 30.23 -12.81
C TYR A 97 -15.52 29.07 -12.58
N TRP A 98 -15.56 28.03 -13.41
CA TRP A 98 -14.49 27.04 -13.48
C TRP A 98 -13.44 27.57 -14.46
N ASP A 99 -12.22 27.81 -13.97
CA ASP A 99 -11.11 28.27 -14.80
C ASP A 99 -10.53 27.06 -15.54
N GLU A 100 -11.07 26.77 -16.72
CA GLU A 100 -10.67 25.62 -17.54
C GLU A 100 -9.25 25.80 -18.13
N ASP A 101 -8.72 27.04 -18.09
CA ASP A 101 -7.42 27.46 -18.60
C ASP A 101 -6.23 27.20 -17.62
N GLU A 102 -6.45 26.81 -16.35
CA GLU A 102 -5.34 26.56 -15.38
C GLU A 102 -4.67 25.16 -15.54
N PHE A 103 -4.94 24.43 -16.64
CA PHE A 103 -4.35 23.09 -16.90
C PHE A 103 -3.54 22.96 -18.21
N GLU A 104 -3.09 24.06 -18.81
CA GLU A 104 -2.07 24.00 -19.88
C GLU A 104 -0.66 24.30 -19.33
N GLY A 105 0.10 23.24 -19.04
CA GLY A 105 1.37 23.34 -18.29
C GLY A 105 2.43 22.28 -18.63
N LEU A 106 2.32 21.59 -19.76
CA LEU A 106 3.41 20.79 -20.34
C LEU A 106 4.19 21.67 -21.35
N PRO A 107 5.54 21.61 -21.39
CA PRO A 107 6.30 22.31 -22.42
C PRO A 107 6.11 21.67 -23.79
N GLU A 108 5.73 22.46 -24.79
CA GLU A 108 6.08 22.16 -26.18
C GLU A 108 7.47 22.74 -26.46
N ASP A 109 8.39 21.91 -26.97
CA ASP A 109 9.77 22.35 -27.21
C ASP A 109 9.89 23.27 -28.43
N GLU A 110 10.73 24.30 -28.29
CA GLU A 110 10.81 25.41 -29.23
C GLU A 110 11.60 25.10 -30.53
N LYS A 111 10.96 25.38 -31.68
CA LYS A 111 11.42 26.43 -32.65
C LYS A 111 12.52 26.11 -33.69
N SER A 112 12.15 26.29 -34.97
CA SER A 112 12.98 26.73 -36.13
C SER A 112 14.00 25.71 -36.72
N THR A 113 14.45 25.77 -37.99
CA THR A 113 14.40 26.83 -39.03
C THR A 113 14.19 26.26 -40.46
N GLU A 114 13.43 27.01 -41.27
CA GLU A 114 13.32 27.15 -42.75
C GLU A 114 14.02 26.18 -43.74
N SER A 115 13.32 25.91 -44.86
CA SER A 115 13.88 25.37 -46.12
C SER A 115 14.51 26.47 -46.98
N PRO A 116 15.39 26.12 -47.94
CA PRO A 116 15.04 26.46 -49.33
C PRO A 116 15.48 25.42 -50.39
N VAL A 117 14.85 25.52 -51.56
CA VAL A 117 15.26 24.89 -52.84
C VAL A 117 15.96 25.94 -53.70
N PHE A 118 17.09 25.62 -54.33
CA PHE A 118 17.59 26.28 -55.55
C PHE A 118 18.53 25.34 -56.35
N SER A 119 18.86 25.72 -57.59
CA SER A 119 19.34 24.85 -58.67
C SER A 119 20.54 25.43 -59.45
N ASP A 120 20.99 24.65 -60.45
CA ASP A 120 21.70 25.04 -61.68
C ASP A 120 23.26 24.95 -61.76
N ASP A 121 23.71 24.96 -63.03
CA ASP A 121 25.05 24.78 -63.63
C ASP A 121 25.79 23.43 -63.42
N ALA A 122 26.20 22.59 -64.41
CA ALA A 122 26.20 22.53 -65.89
C ALA A 122 27.59 22.57 -66.60
N SER A 123 27.73 21.74 -67.67
CA SER A 123 28.89 21.60 -68.59
C SER A 123 30.18 20.97 -67.99
N SER A 124 31.00 20.16 -68.66
CA SER A 124 31.33 20.02 -70.10
C SER A 124 31.71 18.56 -70.52
N PRO A 125 31.93 18.24 -71.83
CA PRO A 125 31.85 16.85 -72.37
C PRO A 125 33.11 16.34 -73.14
N ALA A 126 32.92 15.22 -73.89
CA ALA A 126 33.83 14.51 -74.83
C ALA A 126 34.86 13.53 -74.21
N ASP A 127 35.33 12.47 -74.87
CA ASP A 127 35.19 12.05 -76.28
C ASP A 127 35.14 10.48 -76.43
N PRO A 128 34.61 9.87 -77.52
CA PRO A 128 34.33 8.42 -77.60
C PRO A 128 35.19 7.63 -78.63
N GLN A 129 35.25 6.29 -78.50
CA GLN A 129 35.53 5.38 -79.64
C GLN A 129 34.98 3.95 -79.46
N THR A 130 34.41 3.40 -80.54
CA THR A 130 33.80 2.07 -80.74
C THR A 130 34.54 1.35 -81.92
N PRO A 131 34.20 0.11 -82.36
CA PRO A 131 33.21 -0.88 -81.90
C PRO A 131 33.93 -2.19 -81.42
N ASP A 132 33.65 -3.48 -81.72
CA ASP A 132 32.69 -4.17 -82.60
C ASP A 132 32.56 -5.70 -82.32
N LEU A 133 31.64 -6.36 -83.03
CA LEU A 133 31.53 -7.79 -83.40
C LEU A 133 31.20 -8.88 -82.34
N GLU A 134 29.94 -9.35 -82.43
CA GLU A 134 29.44 -10.75 -82.48
C GLU A 134 29.95 -11.81 -81.46
N SER A 135 29.10 -12.66 -80.85
CA SER A 135 27.94 -13.35 -81.46
C SER A 135 26.85 -13.71 -80.42
N ALA A 136 25.71 -14.22 -80.89
CA ALA A 136 24.46 -14.39 -80.13
C ALA A 136 24.20 -15.81 -79.61
N SER A 137 23.46 -15.93 -78.50
CA SER A 137 22.32 -16.87 -78.37
C SER A 137 21.52 -16.72 -77.06
N GLU A 138 20.19 -16.83 -77.20
CA GLU A 138 19.20 -17.40 -76.25
C GLU A 138 18.84 -16.73 -74.89
N THR A 139 17.59 -16.28 -74.85
CA THR A 139 16.68 -16.02 -73.70
C THR A 139 16.08 -17.37 -73.17
N PRO A 140 15.27 -17.47 -72.08
CA PRO A 140 14.42 -16.43 -71.47
C PRO A 140 14.20 -16.55 -69.93
N ASP A 141 13.08 -15.96 -69.49
CA ASP A 141 12.25 -16.25 -68.32
C ASP A 141 12.60 -15.70 -66.92
N THR A 142 11.69 -14.82 -66.50
CA THR A 142 11.59 -14.10 -65.24
C THR A 142 11.20 -15.01 -64.08
N ASP A 143 12.14 -15.26 -63.16
CA ASP A 143 11.82 -15.78 -61.83
C ASP A 143 12.08 -14.69 -60.78
N ILE A 144 11.03 -14.02 -60.31
CA ILE A 144 11.12 -13.10 -59.17
C ILE A 144 11.01 -13.96 -57.90
N PRO A 145 12.08 -14.14 -57.11
CA PRO A 145 12.03 -15.01 -55.95
C PRO A 145 11.03 -14.45 -54.94
N LYS A 146 9.93 -15.18 -54.71
CA LYS A 146 8.99 -14.88 -53.62
C LYS A 146 9.75 -14.91 -52.31
N LYS A 147 10.05 -13.72 -51.77
CA LYS A 147 10.74 -13.51 -50.49
C LYS A 147 9.92 -14.18 -49.38
N MET A 148 10.27 -15.44 -49.08
CA MET A 148 9.84 -16.13 -47.87
C MET A 148 10.44 -15.38 -46.68
N GLN A 149 9.69 -14.41 -46.17
CA GLN A 149 10.02 -13.72 -44.93
C GLN A 149 10.11 -14.79 -43.84
N SER A 150 11.18 -14.76 -43.05
CA SER A 150 11.52 -15.87 -42.16
C SER A 150 10.64 -15.85 -40.92
N TYR A 151 9.46 -16.46 -41.04
CA TYR A 151 8.46 -16.66 -39.97
C TYR A 151 8.99 -17.42 -38.73
N THR A 152 10.28 -17.75 -38.70
CA THR A 152 10.97 -18.37 -37.57
C THR A 152 10.83 -17.53 -36.30
N VAL A 153 10.96 -16.20 -36.39
CA VAL A 153 10.85 -15.30 -35.23
C VAL A 153 9.40 -15.29 -34.74
N GLU A 154 8.44 -15.18 -35.65
CA GLU A 154 7.00 -15.17 -35.37
C GLU A 154 6.53 -16.50 -34.77
N ILE A 155 7.00 -17.64 -35.29
CA ILE A 155 6.72 -18.97 -34.73
C ILE A 155 7.30 -19.09 -33.31
N VAL A 156 8.52 -18.59 -33.08
CA VAL A 156 9.14 -18.55 -31.75
C VAL A 156 8.31 -17.67 -30.81
N CYS A 157 7.96 -16.43 -31.19
CA CYS A 157 7.12 -15.53 -30.40
C CYS A 157 5.74 -16.13 -30.08
N VAL A 158 5.07 -16.74 -31.05
CA VAL A 158 3.80 -17.45 -30.85
C VAL A 158 3.97 -18.64 -29.90
N SER A 159 5.06 -19.40 -29.99
CA SER A 159 5.34 -20.50 -29.05
C SER A 159 5.54 -20.00 -27.61
N ILE A 160 6.22 -18.86 -27.42
CA ILE A 160 6.36 -18.20 -26.12
C ILE A 160 4.98 -17.78 -25.59
N LEU A 161 4.17 -17.10 -26.40
CA LEU A 161 2.83 -16.64 -26.00
C LEU A 161 1.90 -17.80 -25.63
N ILE A 162 1.96 -18.93 -26.35
CA ILE A 162 1.26 -20.17 -25.99
C ILE A 162 1.77 -20.73 -24.66
N GLY A 163 3.09 -20.73 -24.42
CA GLY A 163 3.68 -21.12 -23.14
C GLY A 163 3.22 -20.23 -21.96
N TYR A 164 3.19 -18.91 -22.15
CA TYR A 164 2.64 -17.94 -21.19
C TYR A 164 1.16 -18.21 -20.91
N ALA A 165 0.34 -18.41 -21.94
CA ALA A 165 -1.09 -18.71 -21.79
C ALA A 165 -1.32 -20.03 -21.02
N ILE A 166 -0.58 -21.09 -21.36
CA ILE A 166 -0.68 -22.39 -20.66
C ILE A 166 -0.25 -22.24 -19.20
N ASN A 167 0.82 -21.50 -18.88
CA ASN A 167 1.20 -21.22 -17.50
C ASN A 167 0.13 -20.41 -16.77
N TYR A 168 -0.42 -19.37 -17.40
CA TYR A 168 -1.49 -18.55 -16.83
C TYR A 168 -2.70 -19.38 -16.45
N PHE A 169 -3.26 -20.17 -17.37
CA PHE A 169 -4.42 -21.02 -17.09
C PHE A 169 -4.12 -22.11 -16.06
N THR A 170 -2.93 -22.74 -16.12
CA THR A 170 -2.52 -23.78 -15.16
C THR A 170 -2.34 -23.20 -13.75
N GLY A 171 -1.60 -22.09 -13.62
CA GLY A 171 -1.33 -21.44 -12.35
C GLY A 171 -2.57 -20.78 -11.72
N LYS A 172 -3.46 -20.21 -12.56
CA LYS A 172 -4.80 -19.77 -12.14
C LYS A 172 -5.59 -20.94 -11.53
N ARG A 173 -5.66 -22.08 -12.24
CA ARG A 173 -6.40 -23.26 -11.79
C ARG A 173 -5.79 -23.90 -10.54
N GLU A 174 -4.46 -23.90 -10.39
CA GLU A 174 -3.78 -24.40 -9.19
C GLU A 174 -4.10 -23.51 -7.97
N ASN A 175 -4.09 -22.18 -8.13
CA ASN A 175 -4.50 -21.22 -7.10
C ASN A 175 -5.99 -21.37 -6.73
N GLU A 176 -6.87 -21.44 -7.72
CA GLU A 176 -8.32 -21.62 -7.52
C GLU A 176 -8.63 -22.95 -6.80
N ASN A 177 -7.97 -24.05 -7.19
CA ASN A 177 -8.09 -25.34 -6.49
C ASN A 177 -7.61 -25.29 -5.04
N LEU A 178 -6.52 -24.54 -4.74
CA LEU A 178 -5.99 -24.42 -3.39
C LEU A 178 -6.92 -23.57 -2.49
N ALA A 179 -7.45 -22.47 -3.00
CA ALA A 179 -8.44 -21.65 -2.29
C ALA A 179 -9.74 -22.43 -2.04
N LEU A 180 -10.27 -23.14 -3.05
CA LEU A 180 -11.45 -24.00 -2.90
C LEU A 180 -11.21 -25.15 -1.90
N ALA A 181 -10.01 -25.75 -1.89
CA ALA A 181 -9.66 -26.78 -0.91
C ALA A 181 -9.59 -26.24 0.53
N TRP A 182 -9.11 -25.01 0.72
CA TRP A 182 -9.15 -24.35 2.04
C TRP A 182 -10.60 -24.08 2.47
N ALA A 183 -11.42 -23.50 1.60
CA ALA A 183 -12.82 -23.20 1.91
C ALA A 183 -13.65 -24.47 2.16
N SER A 184 -13.40 -25.56 1.41
CA SER A 184 -14.09 -26.83 1.63
C SER A 184 -13.71 -27.52 2.94
N LYS A 185 -12.53 -27.20 3.51
CA LYS A 185 -12.07 -27.72 4.80
C LYS A 185 -12.49 -26.87 6.00
N PHE A 186 -12.68 -25.56 5.83
CA PHE A 186 -12.88 -24.63 6.96
C PHE A 186 -14.17 -23.80 6.93
N GLY A 187 -14.83 -23.66 5.77
CA GLY A 187 -16.05 -22.86 5.58
C GLY A 187 -17.31 -23.62 5.13
N LEU A 188 -17.20 -24.87 4.67
CA LEU A 188 -18.35 -25.72 4.36
C LEU A 188 -19.15 -26.13 5.63
N LYS A 189 -20.27 -26.83 5.43
CA LYS A 189 -21.08 -27.34 6.54
C LYS A 189 -20.29 -28.30 7.43
N ASP A 190 -20.61 -28.29 8.73
CA ASP A 190 -19.94 -28.99 9.83
C ASP A 190 -18.49 -28.54 10.16
N THR A 191 -17.97 -27.48 9.55
CA THR A 191 -16.58 -27.01 9.76
C THR A 191 -16.40 -26.05 10.96
N ILE A 192 -15.16 -25.58 11.19
CA ILE A 192 -14.82 -24.66 12.29
C ILE A 192 -15.60 -23.34 12.18
N PHE A 193 -15.69 -22.71 11.01
CA PHE A 193 -16.31 -21.38 10.93
C PHE A 193 -17.83 -21.43 11.09
N GLU A 194 -18.54 -22.36 10.45
CA GLU A 194 -20.00 -22.52 10.60
C GLU A 194 -20.40 -22.78 12.07
N LYS A 195 -19.64 -23.60 12.79
CA LYS A 195 -19.86 -23.89 14.22
C LYS A 195 -19.53 -22.72 15.16
N ASN A 196 -19.02 -21.60 14.65
CA ASN A 196 -18.51 -20.50 15.46
C ASN A 196 -18.99 -19.10 15.03
N PHE A 197 -19.61 -18.95 13.86
CA PHE A 197 -20.07 -17.70 13.27
C PHE A 197 -21.41 -17.95 12.57
N SER A 198 -22.40 -17.08 12.78
CA SER A 198 -23.77 -17.29 12.25
C SER A 198 -23.97 -16.78 10.83
N LEU A 199 -23.03 -16.01 10.28
CA LEU A 199 -23.01 -15.58 8.89
C LEU A 199 -21.63 -15.86 8.30
N LEU A 200 -21.59 -16.56 7.16
CA LEU A 200 -20.39 -16.84 6.36
C LEU A 200 -20.60 -16.34 4.92
N GLY A 201 -19.53 -15.95 4.24
CA GLY A 201 -19.60 -15.43 2.88
C GLY A 201 -20.07 -13.98 2.80
N VAL A 202 -20.34 -13.52 1.58
CA VAL A 202 -20.60 -12.08 1.28
C VAL A 202 -22.05 -11.82 0.84
N GLY A 203 -23.01 -12.63 1.29
CA GLY A 203 -24.42 -12.50 0.96
C GLY A 203 -25.36 -13.18 1.95
N GLU A 204 -26.64 -12.82 1.92
CA GLU A 204 -27.64 -13.18 2.94
C GLU A 204 -28.32 -14.54 2.70
N GLY A 205 -27.63 -15.52 2.12
CA GLY A 205 -28.23 -16.81 1.75
C GLY A 205 -27.23 -17.97 1.59
N GLU A 206 -27.74 -19.20 1.62
CA GLU A 206 -26.93 -20.44 1.55
C GLU A 206 -26.15 -20.59 0.24
N ASP A 207 -26.66 -20.04 -0.87
CA ASP A 207 -26.00 -20.03 -2.18
C ASP A 207 -24.96 -18.89 -2.35
N SER A 208 -24.68 -18.11 -1.29
CA SER A 208 -23.73 -17.01 -1.38
C SER A 208 -22.28 -17.49 -1.57
N PRO A 209 -21.45 -16.76 -2.33
CA PRO A 209 -20.06 -17.17 -2.56
C PRO A 209 -19.25 -17.02 -1.25
N LEU A 210 -18.89 -18.16 -0.65
CA LEU A 210 -18.06 -18.18 0.56
C LEU A 210 -16.68 -17.55 0.33
N LEU A 211 -16.15 -17.65 -0.89
CA LEU A 211 -14.92 -16.99 -1.31
C LEU A 211 -15.20 -15.90 -2.35
N LEU A 212 -14.87 -14.67 -2.00
CA LEU A 212 -14.67 -13.59 -2.95
C LEU A 212 -13.31 -13.76 -3.62
N LYS A 213 -13.24 -13.70 -4.95
CA LYS A 213 -11.98 -13.66 -5.68
C LYS A 213 -11.63 -12.20 -6.01
N GLU A 214 -10.54 -11.71 -5.44
CA GLU A 214 -10.05 -10.34 -5.66
C GLU A 214 -8.98 -10.30 -6.76
N ALA A 215 -8.10 -11.31 -6.81
CA ALA A 215 -7.08 -11.44 -7.85
C ALA A 215 -6.91 -12.91 -8.31
N THR A 216 -6.05 -13.14 -9.29
CA THR A 216 -5.60 -14.48 -9.73
C THR A 216 -4.83 -15.27 -8.67
N ASN A 217 -4.44 -14.63 -7.57
CA ASN A 217 -3.76 -15.22 -6.42
C ASN A 217 -4.25 -14.72 -5.06
N VAL A 218 -5.25 -13.82 -5.01
CA VAL A 218 -5.82 -13.28 -3.76
C VAL A 218 -7.30 -13.62 -3.66
N PHE A 219 -7.66 -14.30 -2.58
CA PHE A 219 -9.04 -14.71 -2.27
C PHE A 219 -9.40 -14.25 -0.87
N LYS A 220 -10.63 -13.77 -0.67
CA LYS A 220 -11.13 -13.26 0.60
C LYS A 220 -12.34 -14.06 1.08
N PHE A 221 -12.33 -14.45 2.34
CA PHE A 221 -13.41 -15.10 3.06
C PHE A 221 -13.90 -14.16 4.17
N TYR A 222 -15.21 -14.03 4.34
CA TYR A 222 -15.82 -13.22 5.39
C TYR A 222 -16.67 -14.08 6.32
N ALA A 223 -16.65 -13.77 7.62
CA ALA A 223 -17.53 -14.37 8.62
C ALA A 223 -17.89 -13.36 9.71
N SER A 224 -19.11 -13.42 10.25
CA SER A 224 -19.56 -12.54 11.34
C SER A 224 -20.62 -13.19 12.24
N GLY A 225 -21.18 -12.43 13.19
CA GLY A 225 -22.21 -12.93 14.11
C GLY A 225 -21.69 -13.66 15.35
N ARG A 226 -20.40 -13.53 15.69
CA ARG A 226 -19.84 -14.05 16.97
C ARG A 226 -19.82 -12.94 18.02
N ARG A 227 -20.34 -13.21 19.23
CA ARG A 227 -20.63 -12.22 20.31
C ARG A 227 -19.60 -11.10 20.53
N TYR A 228 -18.31 -11.37 20.42
CA TYR A 228 -17.23 -10.41 20.73
C TYR A 228 -16.57 -9.77 19.49
N CYS A 229 -17.01 -10.15 18.29
CA CYS A 229 -16.39 -9.83 17.01
C CYS A 229 -17.43 -9.25 16.04
N HIS A 230 -17.12 -8.09 15.47
CA HIS A 230 -17.96 -7.43 14.46
C HIS A 230 -17.88 -8.18 13.12
N GLY A 231 -16.66 -8.62 12.75
CA GLY A 231 -16.43 -9.44 11.57
C GLY A 231 -14.99 -9.94 11.49
N LEU A 232 -14.83 -11.05 10.78
CA LEU A 232 -13.56 -11.70 10.45
C LEU A 232 -13.39 -11.63 8.93
N LEU A 233 -12.23 -11.14 8.49
CA LEU A 233 -11.77 -11.18 7.11
C LEU A 233 -10.55 -12.10 7.04
N ALA A 234 -10.62 -13.18 6.26
CA ALA A 234 -9.46 -14.00 5.95
C ALA A 234 -9.02 -13.76 4.50
N THR A 235 -7.79 -13.28 4.31
CA THR A 235 -7.18 -13.03 3.01
C THR A 235 -6.15 -14.12 2.74
N LEU A 236 -6.39 -14.93 1.71
CA LEU A 236 -5.47 -15.95 1.20
C LEU A 236 -4.56 -15.29 0.17
N GLU A 237 -3.28 -15.15 0.51
CA GLU A 237 -2.22 -14.59 -0.32
C GLU A 237 -1.43 -15.75 -0.94
N LEU A 238 -1.91 -16.23 -2.10
CA LEU A 238 -1.25 -17.32 -2.82
C LEU A 238 -0.11 -16.79 -3.68
N LYS A 239 0.83 -17.66 -4.04
CA LYS A 239 1.89 -17.32 -5.01
C LYS A 239 1.28 -17.00 -6.37
N SER A 240 1.90 -16.07 -7.10
CA SER A 240 1.52 -15.71 -8.48
C SER A 240 1.93 -16.77 -9.51
N ARG A 241 1.48 -18.02 -9.32
CA ARG A 241 1.75 -19.18 -10.21
C ARG A 241 1.39 -18.94 -11.68
N HIS A 242 0.41 -18.06 -11.90
CA HIS A 242 -0.10 -17.68 -13.22
C HIS A 242 0.87 -16.80 -14.02
N ASP A 243 1.80 -16.09 -13.35
CA ASP A 243 2.86 -15.32 -13.98
C ASP A 243 4.18 -16.13 -14.03
N LEU A 244 4.83 -16.17 -15.20
CA LEU A 244 6.11 -16.83 -15.39
C LEU A 244 7.29 -16.07 -14.76
N ILE A 245 7.25 -14.73 -14.73
CA ILE A 245 8.31 -13.91 -14.14
C ILE A 245 8.33 -14.14 -12.62
N SER A 246 7.17 -14.03 -11.97
CA SER A 246 6.96 -14.45 -10.59
C SER A 246 7.37 -15.91 -10.37
N ARG A 247 7.04 -16.84 -11.27
CA ARG A 247 7.41 -18.26 -11.11
C ARG A 247 8.94 -18.48 -11.14
N LEU A 248 9.66 -17.72 -11.96
CA LEU A 248 11.13 -17.73 -12.02
C LEU A 248 11.74 -17.08 -10.77
N PHE A 249 11.27 -15.89 -10.38
CA PHE A 249 11.74 -15.18 -9.19
C PHE A 249 11.49 -15.99 -7.90
N ASN A 250 10.34 -16.66 -7.79
CA ASN A 250 10.00 -17.57 -6.69
C ASN A 250 10.86 -18.86 -6.66
N SER A 251 11.69 -19.11 -7.68
CA SER A 251 12.71 -20.16 -7.66
C SER A 251 14.04 -19.70 -7.04
N VAL A 252 14.24 -18.38 -6.88
CA VAL A 252 15.40 -17.77 -6.21
C VAL A 252 15.01 -17.33 -4.79
N VAL A 253 13.88 -16.64 -4.65
CA VAL A 253 13.32 -16.19 -3.36
C VAL A 253 12.21 -17.14 -2.92
N PRO A 254 12.36 -17.89 -1.82
CA PRO A 254 11.42 -18.95 -1.43
C PRO A 254 10.14 -18.41 -0.74
N CYS A 255 9.29 -17.73 -1.51
CA CYS A 255 7.96 -17.32 -1.06
C CYS A 255 7.08 -18.54 -0.71
N LYS A 256 6.19 -18.37 0.27
CA LYS A 256 5.16 -19.34 0.66
C LYS A 256 3.78 -18.86 0.21
N ASP A 257 2.82 -19.77 0.18
CA ASP A 257 1.41 -19.38 0.17
C ASP A 257 1.05 -19.03 1.61
N GLU A 258 0.33 -17.94 1.84
CA GLU A 258 0.05 -17.42 3.18
C GLU A 258 -1.45 -17.10 3.36
N ILE A 259 -1.92 -17.11 4.59
CA ILE A 259 -3.28 -16.69 4.94
C ILE A 259 -3.23 -15.79 6.17
N SER A 260 -3.83 -14.61 6.02
CA SER A 260 -3.93 -13.55 7.04
C SER A 260 -5.37 -13.46 7.50
N PHE A 261 -5.62 -13.56 8.80
CA PHE A 261 -6.93 -13.36 9.41
C PHE A 261 -6.93 -12.04 10.17
N GLU A 262 -7.79 -11.11 9.76
CA GLU A 262 -8.12 -9.89 10.48
C GLU A 262 -9.45 -10.10 11.22
N VAL A 263 -9.45 -9.91 12.53
CA VAL A 263 -10.67 -10.01 13.35
C VAL A 263 -10.94 -8.67 14.02
N TYR A 264 -12.01 -8.00 13.62
CA TYR A 264 -12.41 -6.73 14.20
C TYR A 264 -13.23 -6.99 15.47
N MET A 265 -12.65 -6.69 16.63
CA MET A 265 -13.27 -6.92 17.94
C MET A 265 -14.24 -5.79 18.28
N ASN A 266 -15.30 -6.10 19.02
CA ASN A 266 -16.24 -5.10 19.51
C ASN A 266 -15.56 -4.19 20.56
N ASP A 267 -15.75 -2.88 20.45
CA ASP A 267 -15.01 -1.89 21.26
C ASP A 267 -15.25 -2.03 22.78
N GLU A 268 -16.39 -2.56 23.21
CA GLU A 268 -16.72 -2.85 24.61
C GLU A 268 -16.12 -4.19 25.13
N ALA A 269 -15.87 -5.13 24.22
CA ALA A 269 -15.45 -6.49 24.57
C ALA A 269 -13.98 -6.54 24.98
N MET A 270 -13.10 -6.05 24.11
CA MET A 270 -11.65 -6.08 24.30
C MET A 270 -11.20 -5.00 25.30
N ASP A 271 -10.60 -5.43 26.41
CA ASP A 271 -9.89 -4.54 27.35
C ASP A 271 -8.58 -4.03 26.71
N HIS A 272 -7.80 -3.24 27.45
CA HIS A 272 -6.47 -2.82 27.00
C HIS A 272 -5.51 -4.04 26.91
N ILE A 273 -5.07 -4.36 25.69
CA ILE A 273 -4.18 -5.49 25.37
C ILE A 273 -3.31 -5.13 24.17
N VAL A 274 -1.99 -5.13 24.37
CA VAL A 274 -0.99 -5.19 23.30
C VAL A 274 -0.09 -6.41 23.51
N PHE A 275 -0.23 -7.40 22.63
CA PHE A 275 0.45 -8.69 22.68
C PHE A 275 0.75 -9.21 21.26
N ALA A 276 1.95 -9.71 21.01
CA ALA A 276 2.30 -10.42 19.78
C ALA A 276 3.18 -11.64 20.05
N MET A 277 3.06 -12.65 19.20
CA MET A 277 3.88 -13.85 19.22
C MET A 277 4.25 -14.25 17.80
N ALA A 278 5.53 -14.49 17.55
CA ALA A 278 6.02 -14.93 16.24
C ALA A 278 7.34 -15.70 16.41
N ARG A 279 7.86 -16.28 15.32
CA ARG A 279 9.20 -16.88 15.31
C ARG A 279 10.26 -15.85 15.72
N LYS A 280 11.32 -16.25 16.45
CA LYS A 280 12.35 -15.37 17.05
C LYS A 280 12.89 -14.23 16.17
N LYS A 281 13.00 -14.42 14.84
CA LYS A 281 13.36 -13.35 13.89
C LYS A 281 12.19 -12.39 13.62
N ALA A 282 11.05 -12.93 13.18
CA ALA A 282 9.84 -12.15 12.88
C ALA A 282 9.33 -11.33 14.08
N ALA A 283 9.39 -11.85 15.30
CA ALA A 283 8.98 -11.11 16.49
C ALA A 283 9.83 -9.84 16.73
N LYS A 284 11.13 -9.88 16.43
CA LYS A 284 12.03 -8.71 16.50
C LYS A 284 11.79 -7.71 15.37
N THR A 285 11.32 -8.20 14.21
CA THR A 285 10.91 -7.36 13.08
C THR A 285 9.59 -6.65 13.38
N MET A 286 8.57 -7.39 13.84
CA MET A 286 7.28 -6.85 14.28
C MET A 286 7.44 -5.81 15.40
N HIS A 287 8.30 -6.05 16.40
CA HIS A 287 8.60 -5.07 17.46
C HIS A 287 9.31 -3.80 16.96
N LYS A 288 9.85 -3.79 15.73
CA LYS A 288 10.47 -2.62 15.09
C LYS A 288 9.59 -1.93 14.06
N GLU A 289 8.65 -2.63 13.45
CA GLU A 289 7.80 -2.10 12.36
C GLU A 289 6.43 -1.63 12.86
N LEU A 290 5.88 -2.31 13.88
CA LEU A 290 4.55 -2.03 14.40
C LEU A 290 4.63 -1.01 15.55
N ARG A 291 4.09 0.20 15.32
CA ARG A 291 4.20 1.35 16.24
C ARG A 291 3.57 1.09 17.62
N ASP A 292 2.53 0.28 17.69
CA ASP A 292 1.88 -0.15 18.94
C ASP A 292 2.77 -1.10 19.73
N LEU A 293 3.37 -2.11 19.09
CA LEU A 293 4.38 -2.96 19.71
C LEU A 293 5.61 -2.18 20.17
N GLN A 294 6.10 -1.21 19.40
CA GLN A 294 7.20 -0.32 19.82
C GLN A 294 6.86 0.50 21.08
N ARG A 295 5.64 1.06 21.13
CA ARG A 295 5.25 2.07 22.12
C ARG A 295 4.75 1.50 23.44
N PHE A 296 4.06 0.35 23.38
CA PHE A 296 3.48 -0.30 24.56
C PHE A 296 4.15 -1.63 24.89
N GLY A 297 4.68 -2.35 23.89
CA GLY A 297 5.22 -3.70 24.04
C GLY A 297 6.71 -3.78 24.37
N GLY A 298 7.06 -4.79 25.18
CA GLY A 298 8.45 -5.22 25.40
C GLY A 298 8.61 -6.72 25.13
N MET A 299 9.82 -7.13 24.76
CA MET A 299 10.15 -8.55 24.59
C MET A 299 10.12 -9.26 25.95
N VAL A 300 9.24 -10.26 26.11
CA VAL A 300 9.03 -10.97 27.38
C VAL A 300 10.03 -12.13 27.50
N PRO A 301 10.91 -12.14 28.52
CA PRO A 301 11.76 -13.29 28.78
C PRO A 301 10.93 -14.47 29.31
N SER A 302 11.33 -15.69 28.98
CA SER A 302 10.65 -16.91 29.44
C SER A 302 10.58 -16.96 30.98
N PRO A 303 9.39 -17.17 31.58
CA PRO A 303 9.22 -17.26 33.03
C PRO A 303 9.72 -18.62 33.52
N GLY A 304 10.89 -18.64 34.18
CA GLY A 304 11.45 -19.85 34.79
C GLY A 304 10.45 -20.53 35.73
N GLY A 305 10.23 -21.83 35.55
CA GLY A 305 9.37 -22.65 36.40
C GLY A 305 7.91 -22.80 35.95
N ARG A 306 7.46 -22.14 34.88
CA ARG A 306 6.16 -22.40 34.22
C ARG A 306 6.39 -23.07 32.85
N LYS A 307 5.40 -23.81 32.34
CA LYS A 307 5.33 -24.07 30.88
C LYS A 307 5.34 -22.73 30.13
N TRP A 308 5.99 -22.70 28.97
CA TRP A 308 6.03 -21.51 28.11
C TRP A 308 5.93 -21.91 26.63
N VAL A 309 5.90 -20.91 25.75
CA VAL A 309 6.04 -21.17 24.31
C VAL A 309 7.42 -21.72 24.00
N THR A 310 7.49 -22.57 22.98
CA THR A 310 8.72 -23.21 22.54
C THR A 310 9.81 -22.21 22.14
N GLU A 311 11.07 -22.66 22.21
CA GLU A 311 12.24 -21.84 21.91
C GLU A 311 12.32 -21.31 20.46
N GLU A 312 11.56 -21.81 19.49
CA GLU A 312 11.49 -21.16 18.17
C GLU A 312 10.75 -19.80 18.21
N LEU A 313 9.89 -19.60 19.20
CA LEU A 313 9.00 -18.44 19.32
C LEU A 313 9.58 -17.37 20.25
N ALA A 314 9.05 -16.16 20.09
CA ALA A 314 9.31 -15.03 20.96
C ALA A 314 8.01 -14.21 21.13
N VAL A 315 7.87 -13.63 22.33
CA VAL A 315 6.64 -12.98 22.79
C VAL A 315 6.93 -11.52 23.09
N VAL A 316 6.11 -10.62 22.55
CA VAL A 316 6.11 -9.19 22.83
C VAL A 316 4.81 -8.87 23.54
N SER A 317 4.86 -8.13 24.65
CA SER A 317 3.67 -7.78 25.44
C SER A 317 3.91 -6.51 26.25
N GLU A 318 2.85 -5.75 26.54
CA GLU A 318 2.94 -4.61 27.47
C GLU A 318 3.16 -5.02 28.93
N SER A 319 2.85 -6.27 29.29
CA SER A 319 3.10 -6.81 30.63
C SER A 319 3.34 -8.33 30.65
N LYS A 320 3.99 -8.79 31.72
CA LYS A 320 4.17 -10.22 32.01
C LYS A 320 2.86 -10.91 32.43
N GLU A 321 1.91 -10.14 32.96
CA GLU A 321 0.55 -10.56 33.32
C GLU A 321 -0.23 -10.93 32.04
N VAL A 322 -0.42 -9.97 31.13
CA VAL A 322 -1.04 -10.17 29.81
C VAL A 322 -0.36 -11.30 29.03
N ALA A 323 0.98 -11.38 29.07
CA ALA A 323 1.70 -12.47 28.40
C ALA A 323 1.42 -13.85 29.03
N GLY A 324 1.32 -13.94 30.36
CA GLY A 324 0.98 -15.17 31.07
C GLY A 324 -0.48 -15.59 30.91
N ASP A 325 -1.39 -14.64 30.68
CA ASP A 325 -2.82 -14.88 30.55
C ASP A 325 -3.22 -15.21 29.10
N MET A 326 -2.57 -14.60 28.10
CA MET A 326 -2.76 -14.98 26.69
C MET A 326 -2.11 -16.34 26.36
N ILE A 327 -1.06 -16.74 27.09
CA ILE A 327 -0.34 -18.00 26.90
C ILE A 327 -0.87 -19.07 27.88
N THR A 328 -2.15 -19.42 27.69
CA THR A 328 -2.84 -20.48 28.44
C THR A 328 -2.26 -21.88 28.16
N ASP A 329 -2.27 -22.76 29.16
CA ASP A 329 -1.82 -24.17 29.03
C ASP A 329 -2.51 -24.92 27.87
N VAL A 330 -3.78 -24.61 27.60
CA VAL A 330 -4.56 -25.19 26.49
C VAL A 330 -3.88 -24.93 25.15
N VAL A 331 -3.42 -23.69 24.91
CA VAL A 331 -2.77 -23.32 23.65
C VAL A 331 -1.34 -23.88 23.57
N LEU A 332 -0.64 -23.98 24.69
CA LEU A 332 0.66 -24.65 24.74
C LEU A 332 0.53 -26.13 24.37
N ASP A 333 -0.36 -26.86 25.02
CA ASP A 333 -0.52 -28.31 24.77
C ASP A 333 -1.13 -28.59 23.38
N GLN A 334 -1.95 -27.68 22.82
CA GLN A 334 -2.47 -27.82 21.45
C GLN A 334 -1.47 -27.45 20.35
N VAL A 335 -0.70 -26.36 20.49
CA VAL A 335 0.09 -25.76 19.38
C VAL A 335 1.48 -25.25 19.78
N PHE A 336 1.64 -24.43 20.82
CA PHE A 336 2.89 -23.65 21.02
C PHE A 336 3.90 -24.21 22.03
N GLY A 337 3.56 -25.26 22.77
CA GLY A 337 4.51 -26.05 23.57
C GLY A 337 5.32 -26.99 22.67
N ASP A 338 6.55 -27.32 23.05
CA ASP A 338 7.58 -27.91 22.18
C ASP A 338 7.09 -29.12 21.36
N LYS A 339 6.51 -30.11 22.05
CA LYS A 339 6.01 -31.37 21.45
C LYS A 339 4.87 -31.21 20.45
N SER A 340 4.15 -30.08 20.50
CA SER A 340 3.04 -29.74 19.61
C SER A 340 3.48 -28.78 18.50
N PHE A 341 4.48 -27.93 18.75
CA PHE A 341 4.98 -26.97 17.76
C PHE A 341 5.68 -27.65 16.59
N GLU A 342 6.48 -28.70 16.84
CA GLU A 342 7.11 -29.52 15.78
C GLU A 342 6.09 -30.04 14.75
N LYS A 343 4.88 -30.39 15.20
CA LYS A 343 3.85 -31.06 14.40
C LYS A 343 2.88 -30.07 13.75
N PHE A 344 2.38 -29.11 14.52
CA PHE A 344 1.31 -28.20 14.11
C PHE A 344 1.79 -26.75 13.95
N GLY A 345 2.84 -26.35 14.67
CA GLY A 345 3.46 -25.03 14.60
C GLY A 345 4.27 -24.75 13.33
N LYS A 346 4.57 -25.77 12.53
CA LYS A 346 5.26 -25.63 11.22
C LYS A 346 4.64 -24.58 10.29
N TYR A 347 3.32 -24.39 10.35
CA TYR A 347 2.59 -23.40 9.55
C TYR A 347 2.37 -22.05 10.26
N PHE A 348 2.78 -21.90 11.51
CA PHE A 348 2.68 -20.62 12.22
C PHE A 348 3.75 -19.62 11.76
N ILE A 349 3.32 -18.39 11.44
CA ILE A 349 4.20 -17.25 11.15
C ILE A 349 4.16 -16.26 12.32
N SER A 350 2.97 -15.70 12.60
CA SER A 350 2.76 -14.71 13.66
C SER A 350 1.32 -14.59 14.13
N MET A 351 1.13 -13.97 15.29
CA MET A 351 -0.12 -13.35 15.75
C MET A 351 0.16 -12.00 16.40
N HIS A 352 -0.81 -11.10 16.35
CA HIS A 352 -0.75 -9.78 16.97
C HIS A 352 -2.14 -9.35 17.43
N PHE A 353 -2.30 -9.10 18.72
CA PHE A 353 -3.51 -8.59 19.35
C PHE A 353 -3.21 -7.18 19.84
N SER A 354 -3.99 -6.20 19.40
CA SER A 354 -3.78 -4.80 19.75
C SER A 354 -5.12 -4.11 19.93
N ASP A 355 -5.23 -3.27 20.96
CA ASP A 355 -6.31 -2.28 21.11
C ASP A 355 -5.92 -0.89 20.57
N GLN A 356 -4.71 -0.75 20.02
CA GLN A 356 -4.13 0.50 19.50
C GLN A 356 -3.61 0.35 18.06
N HIS A 357 -4.16 -0.60 17.29
CA HIS A 357 -3.69 -0.87 15.93
C HIS A 357 -3.85 0.35 15.00
N PRO A 358 -2.86 0.67 14.14
CA PRO A 358 -2.95 1.77 13.20
C PRO A 358 -3.96 1.47 12.07
N GLY A 359 -5.19 1.95 12.22
CA GLY A 359 -6.23 1.81 11.20
C GLY A 359 -7.58 2.39 11.62
N LYS A 360 -8.63 2.08 10.83
CA LYS A 360 -10.03 2.43 11.14
C LYS A 360 -10.52 1.72 12.40
N HIS A 361 -10.12 0.45 12.59
CA HIS A 361 -10.42 -0.36 13.77
C HIS A 361 -9.13 -0.51 14.58
N ARG A 362 -9.12 -0.02 15.83
CA ARG A 362 -7.94 -0.13 16.70
C ARG A 362 -7.87 -1.44 17.46
N LYS A 363 -9.03 -2.02 17.79
CA LYS A 363 -9.22 -3.27 18.52
C LYS A 363 -9.36 -4.43 17.55
N MET A 364 -8.27 -5.13 17.30
CA MET A 364 -8.26 -6.25 16.35
C MET A 364 -7.25 -7.34 16.69
N LEU A 365 -7.59 -8.56 16.27
CA LEU A 365 -6.74 -9.73 16.36
C LEU A 365 -6.26 -10.11 14.95
N LEU A 366 -4.95 -10.12 14.76
CA LEU A 366 -4.27 -10.53 13.54
C LEU A 366 -3.64 -11.90 13.74
N PHE A 367 -3.88 -12.81 12.81
CA PHE A 367 -3.17 -14.11 12.74
C PHE A 367 -2.61 -14.29 11.33
N LYS A 368 -1.35 -14.71 11.19
CA LYS A 368 -0.77 -15.05 9.89
C LYS A 368 -0.16 -16.46 9.92
N PHE A 369 -0.60 -17.30 8.99
CA PHE A 369 -0.16 -18.68 8.82
C PHE A 369 0.32 -18.93 7.39
N ALA A 370 1.23 -19.88 7.21
CA ALA A 370 1.58 -20.40 5.88
C ALA A 370 0.58 -21.48 5.48
N LEU A 371 0.03 -21.41 4.26
CA LEU A 371 -0.85 -22.44 3.73
C LEU A 371 -0.05 -23.70 3.32
N PRO A 372 -0.55 -24.91 3.63
CA PRO A 372 0.02 -26.16 3.17
C PRO A 372 -0.39 -26.50 1.73
N ASP A 373 0.27 -27.51 1.16
CA ASP A 373 -0.29 -28.22 0.00
C ASP A 373 -1.70 -28.76 0.31
N ILE A 374 -2.55 -28.86 -0.72
CA ILE A 374 -3.94 -29.39 -0.64
C ILE A 374 -4.04 -30.70 0.16
N LYS A 375 -3.03 -31.58 0.08
CA LYS A 375 -2.98 -32.88 0.79
C LYS A 375 -2.77 -32.78 2.30
N HIS A 376 -2.23 -31.68 2.81
CA HIS A 376 -1.86 -31.48 4.21
C HIS A 376 -2.70 -30.36 4.87
N MET A 377 -3.83 -29.99 4.25
CA MET A 377 -4.75 -28.95 4.76
C MET A 377 -5.27 -29.26 6.18
N ASP A 378 -5.42 -30.55 6.51
CA ASP A 378 -5.87 -31.01 7.83
C ASP A 378 -4.89 -30.65 8.98
N ASP A 379 -3.60 -30.43 8.69
CA ASP A 379 -2.63 -29.99 9.71
C ASP A 379 -2.92 -28.58 10.24
N MET A 380 -3.63 -27.74 9.47
CA MET A 380 -4.02 -26.39 9.90
C MET A 380 -5.19 -26.36 10.88
N VAL A 381 -5.92 -27.47 11.07
CA VAL A 381 -7.16 -27.53 11.88
C VAL A 381 -6.93 -26.94 13.28
N ARG A 382 -5.78 -27.21 13.92
CA ARG A 382 -5.45 -26.65 15.23
C ARG A 382 -5.15 -25.15 15.19
N LEU A 383 -4.44 -24.66 14.18
CA LEU A 383 -4.12 -23.23 14.03
C LEU A 383 -5.37 -22.40 13.78
N ILE A 384 -6.29 -22.88 12.94
CA ILE A 384 -7.55 -22.19 12.65
C ILE A 384 -8.51 -22.26 13.85
N ALA A 385 -8.48 -23.34 14.64
CA ALA A 385 -9.21 -23.42 15.91
C ALA A 385 -8.74 -22.41 16.98
N LEU A 386 -7.50 -21.90 16.90
CA LEU A 386 -7.05 -20.82 17.79
C LEU A 386 -7.83 -19.52 17.59
N ILE A 387 -8.38 -19.26 16.39
CA ILE A 387 -9.04 -17.99 16.08
C ILE A 387 -10.32 -17.79 16.91
N PRO A 388 -11.34 -18.67 16.87
CA PRO A 388 -12.52 -18.54 17.75
C PRO A 388 -12.17 -18.69 19.23
N TYR A 389 -11.11 -19.44 19.58
CA TYR A 389 -10.62 -19.53 20.95
C TYR A 389 -10.13 -18.17 21.49
N TYR A 390 -9.26 -17.48 20.75
CA TYR A 390 -8.73 -16.19 21.17
C TYR A 390 -9.78 -15.07 21.15
N ILE A 391 -10.76 -15.11 20.23
CA ILE A 391 -11.92 -14.19 20.28
C ILE A 391 -12.68 -14.33 21.60
N ASP A 392 -12.93 -15.56 22.05
CA ASP A 392 -13.62 -15.81 23.31
C ASP A 392 -12.77 -15.54 24.54
N LEU A 393 -11.47 -15.84 24.49
CA LEU A 393 -10.54 -15.54 25.57
C LEU A 393 -10.45 -14.02 25.78
N ILE A 394 -10.18 -13.26 24.72
CA ILE A 394 -9.99 -11.80 24.78
C ILE A 394 -11.31 -11.06 25.03
N GLY A 395 -12.43 -11.53 24.48
CA GLY A 395 -13.76 -10.97 24.74
C GLY A 395 -14.27 -11.19 26.18
N ARG A 396 -13.68 -12.15 26.91
CA ARG A 396 -13.96 -12.40 28.34
C ARG A 396 -12.86 -11.84 29.26
N TYR A 397 -11.66 -11.61 28.74
CA TYR A 397 -10.53 -11.10 29.50
C TYR A 397 -10.78 -9.68 30.00
N LYS A 398 -10.42 -9.42 31.26
CA LYS A 398 -10.40 -8.10 31.87
C LYS A 398 -9.14 -7.99 32.72
N LEU A 399 -8.38 -6.91 32.53
CA LEU A 399 -7.19 -6.61 33.32
C LEU A 399 -7.52 -6.51 34.81
N SER A 400 -6.53 -6.85 35.64
CA SER A 400 -6.55 -6.46 37.05
C SER A 400 -6.63 -4.93 37.19
N SER A 401 -7.18 -4.43 38.29
CA SER A 401 -7.32 -2.97 38.51
C SER A 401 -5.95 -2.25 38.50
N GLN A 402 -4.89 -2.91 38.96
CA GLN A 402 -3.53 -2.37 38.90
C GLN A 402 -2.98 -2.31 37.47
N ALA A 403 -3.20 -3.36 36.67
CA ALA A 403 -2.80 -3.35 35.26
C ALA A 403 -3.63 -2.36 34.44
N ARG A 404 -4.95 -2.23 34.67
CA ARG A 404 -5.79 -1.25 33.95
C ARG A 404 -5.31 0.17 34.19
N ASN A 405 -5.16 0.61 35.44
CA ASN A 405 -4.70 1.97 35.74
C ASN A 405 -3.33 2.31 35.10
N LYS A 406 -2.43 1.32 34.96
CA LYS A 406 -1.14 1.48 34.27
C LYS A 406 -1.29 1.56 32.75
N THR A 407 -2.13 0.71 32.16
CA THR A 407 -2.36 0.63 30.71
C THR A 407 -3.17 1.82 30.20
N ASP A 408 -4.13 2.31 31.00
CA ASP A 408 -4.83 3.60 30.84
C ASP A 408 -3.83 4.75 30.77
N GLY A 409 -2.98 4.91 31.79
CA GLY A 409 -2.00 6.00 31.87
C GLY A 409 -1.02 6.00 30.69
N ALA A 410 -0.59 4.82 30.23
CA ALA A 410 0.24 4.69 29.03
C ALA A 410 -0.51 5.15 27.76
N ARG A 411 -1.79 4.78 27.61
CA ARG A 411 -2.63 5.14 26.44
C ARG A 411 -3.04 6.62 26.46
N GLN A 412 -3.31 7.20 27.64
CA GLN A 412 -3.52 8.63 27.82
C GLN A 412 -2.28 9.44 27.41
N LYS A 413 -1.07 9.04 27.88
CA LYS A 413 0.19 9.66 27.45
C LYS A 413 0.38 9.55 25.93
N ALA A 414 0.14 8.38 25.36
CA ALA A 414 0.25 8.14 23.93
C ALA A 414 -0.72 9.01 23.09
N ALA A 415 -1.94 9.22 23.58
CA ALA A 415 -2.92 10.11 22.97
C ALA A 415 -2.53 11.59 23.08
N GLN A 416 -2.02 12.04 24.23
CA GLN A 416 -1.51 13.41 24.41
C GLN A 416 -0.32 13.71 23.50
N GLU A 417 0.60 12.76 23.34
CA GLU A 417 1.73 12.87 22.41
C GLU A 417 1.25 12.96 20.96
N ALA A 418 0.31 12.10 20.54
CA ALA A 418 -0.26 12.14 19.18
C ALA A 418 -1.07 13.41 18.90
N TYR A 419 -1.77 13.95 19.91
CA TYR A 419 -2.46 15.24 19.80
C TYR A 419 -1.47 16.39 19.58
N LYS A 420 -0.37 16.42 20.35
CA LYS A 420 0.70 17.43 20.19
C LYS A 420 1.41 17.32 18.84
N GLU A 421 1.64 16.10 18.35
CA GLU A 421 2.18 15.85 17.00
C GLU A 421 1.24 16.40 15.92
N LEU A 422 -0.07 16.12 16.01
CA LEU A 422 -1.09 16.65 15.11
C LEU A 422 -1.20 18.18 15.17
N GLU A 423 -1.12 18.77 16.35
CA GLU A 423 -1.13 20.22 16.52
C GLU A 423 0.11 20.86 15.89
N ASN A 424 1.32 20.31 16.15
CA ASN A 424 2.55 20.78 15.53
C ASN A 424 2.49 20.72 14.00
N VAL A 425 1.99 19.61 13.43
CA VAL A 425 1.79 19.47 11.97
C VAL A 425 0.77 20.47 11.44
N ARG A 426 -0.33 20.74 12.17
CA ARG A 426 -1.32 21.77 11.82
C ARG A 426 -0.71 23.17 11.84
N GLN A 427 0.12 23.48 12.84
CA GLN A 427 0.84 24.76 12.94
C GLN A 427 1.89 24.91 11.82
N GLU A 428 2.70 23.88 11.54
CA GLU A 428 3.68 23.87 10.45
C GLU A 428 3.01 24.05 9.09
N ALA A 429 1.94 23.30 8.80
CA ALA A 429 1.19 23.42 7.54
C ALA A 429 0.59 24.83 7.36
N LEU A 430 0.13 25.47 8.42
CA LEU A 430 -0.33 26.86 8.40
C LEU A 430 0.81 27.86 8.21
N GLN A 431 1.99 27.63 8.79
CA GLN A 431 3.17 28.46 8.59
C GLN A 431 3.72 28.32 7.16
N ARG A 432 3.80 27.09 6.63
CA ARG A 432 4.20 26.78 5.24
C ARG A 432 3.27 27.47 4.25
N LYS A 433 1.94 27.31 4.38
CA LYS A 433 0.96 28.01 3.53
C LYS A 433 1.05 29.55 3.61
N LYS A 434 1.45 30.12 4.76
CA LYS A 434 1.71 31.56 4.91
C LYS A 434 3.02 31.99 4.23
N ALA A 435 4.09 31.20 4.36
CA ALA A 435 5.38 31.47 3.73
C ALA A 435 5.31 31.36 2.20
N GLU A 436 4.63 30.33 1.70
CA GLU A 436 4.34 30.09 0.28
C GLU A 436 3.52 31.24 -0.32
N LYS A 437 2.40 31.62 0.32
CA LYS A 437 1.63 32.80 -0.09
C LYS A 437 2.42 34.12 0.01
N LYS A 438 3.33 34.28 0.98
CA LYS A 438 4.24 35.43 1.03
C LYS A 438 5.19 35.42 -0.16
N LYS A 439 5.84 34.29 -0.46
CA LYS A 439 6.79 34.15 -1.57
C LYS A 439 6.12 34.49 -2.92
N ILE A 440 4.96 33.89 -3.21
CA ILE A 440 4.20 34.17 -4.44
C ILE A 440 3.83 35.66 -4.56
N LEU A 441 3.39 36.28 -3.46
CA LEU A 441 3.06 37.71 -3.39
C LEU A 441 4.29 38.63 -3.51
N GLU A 442 5.46 38.16 -3.08
CA GLU A 442 6.74 38.87 -3.15
C GLU A 442 7.36 38.78 -4.55
N GLU A 443 7.29 37.62 -5.20
CA GLU A 443 7.66 37.42 -6.60
C GLU A 443 6.75 38.20 -7.55
N ALA A 444 5.43 38.21 -7.30
CA ALA A 444 4.48 39.05 -8.02
C ALA A 444 4.76 40.56 -7.84
N GLN A 445 5.24 40.99 -6.67
CA GLN A 445 5.63 42.38 -6.42
C GLN A 445 7.00 42.73 -7.03
N ALA A 446 7.94 41.79 -7.08
CA ALA A 446 9.22 41.98 -7.76
C ALA A 446 9.03 42.15 -9.29
N LYS A 447 8.05 41.45 -9.89
CA LYS A 447 7.64 41.63 -11.29
C LYS A 447 6.92 42.97 -11.54
N LEU A 448 6.39 43.64 -10.52
CA LEU A 448 5.52 44.83 -10.65
C LEU A 448 6.20 46.16 -10.26
N SER A 449 7.18 46.60 -11.06
CA SER A 449 7.63 48.00 -11.19
C SER A 449 8.23 48.72 -9.96
N SER A 450 9.32 49.46 -10.20
CA SER A 450 9.96 50.32 -9.19
C SER A 450 9.06 51.44 -8.65
N GLU A 451 8.09 51.90 -9.44
CA GLU A 451 7.15 52.95 -9.01
C GLU A 451 6.11 52.42 -8.00
N ALA A 452 5.58 51.21 -8.20
CA ALA A 452 4.68 50.59 -7.24
C ALA A 452 5.38 50.32 -5.90
N LEU A 453 6.68 49.98 -5.93
CA LEU A 453 7.50 49.82 -4.73
C LEU A 453 7.55 51.13 -3.91
N ARG A 454 7.85 52.27 -4.55
CA ARG A 454 7.84 53.61 -3.89
C ARG A 454 6.46 53.96 -3.33
N LYS A 455 5.39 53.65 -4.08
CA LYS A 455 3.99 53.87 -3.66
C LYS A 455 3.60 52.99 -2.45
N LYS A 456 4.10 51.76 -2.38
CA LYS A 456 3.95 50.85 -1.23
C LYS A 456 4.73 51.35 -0.02
N GLU A 457 6.01 51.70 -0.18
CA GLU A 457 6.87 52.20 0.89
C GLU A 457 6.29 53.48 1.53
N ALA A 458 5.87 54.46 0.73
CA ALA A 458 5.25 55.69 1.24
C ALA A 458 3.97 55.41 2.04
N LYS A 459 3.13 54.47 1.56
CA LYS A 459 1.90 54.02 2.24
C LYS A 459 2.19 53.25 3.52
N GLU A 460 3.30 52.51 3.57
CA GLU A 460 3.74 51.78 4.76
C GLU A 460 4.38 52.70 5.81
N ARG A 461 5.26 53.62 5.42
CA ARG A 461 5.84 54.66 6.27
C ARG A 461 4.75 55.53 6.90
N ALA A 462 3.72 55.91 6.13
CA ALA A 462 2.54 56.61 6.64
C ALA A 462 1.71 55.76 7.62
N ARG A 463 1.64 54.44 7.44
CA ARG A 463 0.98 53.51 8.39
C ARG A 463 1.80 53.32 9.66
N GLN A 464 3.13 53.26 9.58
CA GLN A 464 4.02 53.16 10.74
C GLN A 464 3.95 54.43 11.60
N MET A 465 4.05 55.62 10.99
CA MET A 465 3.90 56.90 11.71
C MET A 465 2.52 57.04 12.39
N LYS A 466 1.44 56.53 11.77
CA LYS A 466 0.11 56.49 12.38
C LYS A 466 -0.05 55.43 13.48
N LYS A 467 0.85 54.44 13.57
CA LYS A 467 0.91 53.45 14.66
C LYS A 467 1.80 53.90 15.82
N SER A 468 2.87 54.66 15.54
CA SER A 468 3.81 55.15 16.56
C SER A 468 3.39 56.44 17.26
N MET A 469 2.41 57.19 16.72
CA MET A 469 1.80 58.32 17.42
C MET A 469 1.14 57.87 18.74
N PRO A 470 1.58 58.40 19.91
CA PRO A 470 0.96 58.06 21.19
C PRO A 470 -0.50 58.50 21.25
N LYS A 471 -1.39 57.61 21.72
CA LYS A 471 -2.79 57.95 22.04
C LYS A 471 -2.84 58.80 23.31
N VAL A 472 -2.66 60.11 23.18
CA VAL A 472 -2.84 61.07 24.28
C VAL A 472 -4.29 61.04 24.75
N LYS A 473 -4.55 60.40 25.89
CA LYS A 473 -5.83 60.52 26.60
C LYS A 473 -5.91 61.91 27.23
N MET A 474 -6.81 62.76 26.74
CA MET A 474 -7.15 64.01 27.41
C MET A 474 -7.96 63.71 28.67
N SER A 475 -7.35 63.76 29.85
CA SER A 475 -8.08 63.87 31.11
C SER A 475 -8.56 65.30 31.28
N ARG A 476 -9.88 65.52 31.16
CA ARG A 476 -10.51 66.80 31.48
C ARG A 476 -10.34 67.09 32.98
N GLY A 477 -9.73 68.22 33.30
CA GLY A 477 -9.56 68.67 34.69
C GLY A 477 -10.76 69.49 35.18
N HIS A 478 -11.19 69.17 36.41
CA HIS A 478 -12.25 69.81 37.21
C HIS A 478 -13.69 69.84 36.63
#